data_AF-A0A2S8DD28-F1
#
_entry.id   AF-A0A2S8DD28-F1
#
_cell.length_a   1.000
_cell.length_b   1.000
_cell.length_c   1.000
_cell.angle_alpha   90.00
_cell.angle_beta   90.00
_cell.angle_gamma   90.00
#
_symmetry.space_group_name_H-M   'P 1'
#
loop_
_entity.id
_entity.type
_entity.pdbx_description
1 polymer ?
#
loop_
_entity_poly.entity_id
_entity_poly.type
_entity_poly.pdbx_seq_one_letter_code
_entity_poly.pdbx_strand_id
1 'polypeptide(L)'
;MSLDSPQRFHKFSKKSGINYIASQKLSQNKINKFNNYLFRWQGLDGSEILMHNFPEDTYDSRARARSLEYIEQNYNEKEICPYALMVYGVGDDGAGPGEEHIERLTRIRNIDGLPHVDFSRVDKFFTYADAFRESLPIISGELYFEAHQGCFTSESATKAHNRNMENKLHDAEFFTTITNNMT
;
A
#
# COMPACT_ATOMS: atom_id res chain seq x y z
N MET A 1 -5.44 -13.17 -6.64
CA MET A 1 -4.19 -12.51 -6.17
C MET A 1 -4.37 -12.27 -4.69
N SER A 2 -3.48 -12.76 -3.82
CA SER A 2 -3.66 -12.77 -2.36
C SER A 2 -3.72 -11.36 -1.80
N LEU A 3 -4.60 -11.15 -0.82
CA LEU A 3 -4.62 -9.95 0.01
C LEU A 3 -3.60 -10.04 1.16
N ASP A 4 -3.02 -11.23 1.37
CA ASP A 4 -1.82 -11.42 2.16
C ASP A 4 -0.60 -10.97 1.36
N SER A 5 0.26 -10.18 2.02
CA SER A 5 1.49 -9.68 1.43
C SER A 5 2.60 -10.70 1.70
N PRO A 6 3.00 -11.52 0.71
CA PRO A 6 3.79 -12.72 0.97
C PRO A 6 5.21 -12.37 1.42
N GLN A 7 5.80 -13.20 2.27
CA GLN A 7 7.10 -12.93 2.92
C GLN A 7 8.25 -12.64 1.94
N ARG A 8 8.18 -13.17 0.72
CA ARG A 8 9.19 -12.97 -0.34
C ARG A 8 9.03 -11.67 -1.13
N PHE A 9 7.95 -10.93 -0.92
CA PHE A 9 7.60 -9.78 -1.73
C PHE A 9 8.65 -8.66 -1.67
N HIS A 10 9.21 -8.38 -0.49
CA HIS A 10 10.32 -7.44 -0.27
C HIS A 10 11.46 -7.61 -1.27
N LYS A 11 11.90 -8.86 -1.43
CA LYS A 11 13.01 -9.22 -2.30
C LYS A 11 12.67 -8.95 -3.77
N PHE A 12 11.48 -9.33 -4.21
CA PHE A 12 11.03 -9.07 -5.58
C PHE A 12 10.89 -7.58 -5.84
N SER A 13 10.25 -6.85 -4.93
CA SER A 13 10.11 -5.39 -5.01
C SER A 13 11.46 -4.71 -5.15
N LYS A 14 12.43 -5.06 -4.29
CA LYS A 14 13.81 -4.53 -4.37
C LYS A 14 14.49 -4.83 -5.70
N LYS A 15 14.39 -6.07 -6.19
CA LYS A 15 14.96 -6.45 -7.50
C LYS A 15 14.31 -5.72 -8.67
N SER A 16 13.05 -5.31 -8.53
CA SER A 16 12.31 -4.53 -9.52
C SER A 16 12.43 -3.01 -9.34
N GLY A 17 13.28 -2.53 -8.42
CA GLY A 17 13.46 -1.10 -8.15
C GLY A 17 12.34 -0.45 -7.32
N ILE A 18 11.45 -1.24 -6.73
CA ILE A 18 10.35 -0.78 -5.87
C ILE A 18 10.85 -0.78 -4.41
N ASN A 19 11.01 0.41 -3.84
CA ASN A 19 11.51 0.60 -2.48
C ASN A 19 10.42 0.92 -1.44
N TYR A 20 9.24 1.30 -1.92
CA TYR A 20 8.18 1.90 -1.12
C TYR A 20 6.82 1.31 -1.50
N ILE A 21 5.96 1.14 -0.50
CA ILE A 21 4.59 0.62 -0.69
C ILE A 21 3.62 1.43 0.15
N ALA A 22 2.51 1.80 -0.48
CA ALA A 22 1.36 2.36 0.20
C ALA A 22 0.20 1.35 0.15
N SER A 23 -0.52 1.16 1.25
CA SER A 23 -1.62 0.19 1.31
C SER A 23 -2.79 0.70 2.15
N GLN A 24 -3.98 0.21 1.81
CA GLN A 24 -5.20 0.41 2.58
C GLN A 24 -5.65 -0.89 3.29
N LYS A 25 -5.20 -2.07 2.86
CA LYS A 25 -5.91 -3.29 3.24
C LYS A 25 -5.77 -3.64 4.73
N LEU A 26 -4.65 -3.34 5.35
CA LEU A 26 -4.39 -3.73 6.75
C LEU A 26 -5.27 -3.01 7.78
N SER A 27 -5.79 -1.83 7.46
CA SER A 27 -6.76 -1.13 8.33
C SER A 27 -8.13 -1.83 8.38
N GLN A 28 -8.42 -2.72 7.42
CA GLN A 28 -9.68 -3.47 7.35
C GLN A 28 -9.62 -4.82 8.08
N ASN A 29 -8.61 -5.06 8.92
CA ASN A 29 -8.55 -6.26 9.74
C ASN A 29 -9.73 -6.34 10.72
N LYS A 30 -10.28 -7.55 10.89
CA LYS A 30 -11.53 -7.78 11.64
C LYS A 30 -11.33 -7.98 13.13
N ILE A 31 -10.24 -8.63 13.53
CA ILE A 31 -10.01 -9.06 14.91
C ILE A 31 -8.87 -8.24 15.51
N ASN A 32 -7.70 -8.23 14.87
CA ASN A 32 -6.52 -7.53 15.34
C ASN A 32 -6.33 -6.23 14.56
N LYS A 33 -6.55 -5.09 15.25
CA LYS A 33 -6.29 -3.78 14.67
C LYS A 33 -4.80 -3.63 14.37
N PHE A 34 -4.46 -3.38 13.11
CA PHE A 34 -3.09 -3.07 12.70
C PHE A 34 -2.81 -1.58 12.97
N ASN A 35 -1.96 -1.30 13.96
CA ASN A 35 -1.75 0.06 14.47
C ASN A 35 -0.45 0.71 13.99
N ASN A 36 0.22 0.17 12.98
CA ASN A 36 1.40 0.80 12.39
C ASN A 36 1.06 1.38 11.02
N TYR A 37 1.35 2.66 10.84
CA TYR A 37 1.03 3.38 9.60
C TYR A 37 2.27 3.76 8.82
N LEU A 38 3.44 3.88 9.44
CA LEU A 38 4.72 4.03 8.75
C LEU A 38 5.77 3.13 9.38
N PHE A 39 6.29 2.15 8.64
CA PHE A 39 7.22 1.15 9.19
C PHE A 39 8.15 0.56 8.12
N ARG A 40 9.26 -0.02 8.58
CA ARG A 40 10.14 -0.84 7.74
C ARG A 40 9.60 -2.26 7.72
N TRP A 41 9.05 -2.67 6.59
CA TRP A 41 8.59 -4.05 6.42
C TRP A 41 9.79 -4.90 5.97
N GLN A 42 10.09 -5.95 6.73
CA GLN A 42 11.28 -6.79 6.56
C GLN A 42 10.93 -8.23 6.20
N GLY A 43 11.53 -8.73 5.12
CA GLY A 43 11.45 -10.13 4.71
C GLY A 43 12.42 -11.03 5.49
N LEU A 44 12.22 -12.35 5.40
CA LEU A 44 13.07 -13.34 6.08
C LEU A 44 14.54 -13.30 5.64
N ASP A 45 14.84 -12.76 4.44
CA ASP A 45 16.20 -12.60 3.94
C ASP A 45 16.84 -11.27 4.35
N GLY A 46 16.22 -10.52 5.26
CA GLY A 46 16.67 -9.21 5.74
C GLY A 46 16.42 -8.07 4.76
N SER A 47 15.82 -8.34 3.59
CA SER A 47 15.42 -7.27 2.67
C SER A 47 14.28 -6.44 3.25
N GLU A 48 14.39 -5.11 3.14
CA GLU A 48 13.43 -4.18 3.72
C GLU A 48 12.85 -3.22 2.68
N ILE A 49 11.55 -2.93 2.80
CA ILE A 49 10.88 -1.85 2.05
C ILE A 49 10.17 -0.93 3.04
N LEU A 50 10.07 0.36 2.70
CA LEU A 50 9.28 1.28 3.51
C LEU A 50 7.80 1.06 3.18
N MET A 51 6.96 0.90 4.20
CA MET A 51 5.55 0.72 4.01
C MET A 51 4.77 1.80 4.74
N HIS A 52 3.74 2.34 4.08
CA HIS A 52 2.81 3.28 4.67
C HIS A 52 1.35 2.83 4.51
N ASN A 53 0.63 2.62 5.61
CA ASN A 53 -0.82 2.44 5.59
C ASN A 53 -1.52 3.79 5.71
N PHE A 54 -2.69 3.96 5.10
CA PHE A 54 -3.42 5.23 5.16
C PHE A 54 -4.05 5.45 6.54
N PRO A 55 -3.67 6.52 7.29
CA PRO A 55 -4.19 6.75 8.64
C PRO A 55 -5.67 7.12 8.70
N GLU A 56 -6.26 7.51 7.57
CA GLU A 56 -7.70 7.72 7.47
C GLU A 56 -8.49 6.42 7.37
N ASP A 57 -7.82 5.26 7.34
CA ASP A 57 -8.44 3.96 7.13
C ASP A 57 -9.33 3.93 5.88
N THR A 58 -9.00 4.73 4.86
CA THR A 58 -9.67 4.72 3.55
C THR A 58 -8.73 5.23 2.44
N TYR A 59 -9.00 4.82 1.19
CA TYR A 59 -8.50 5.50 -0.02
C TYR A 59 -9.54 6.44 -0.66
N ASP A 60 -10.72 6.54 -0.06
CA ASP A 60 -11.87 7.32 -0.53
C ASP A 60 -12.15 8.51 0.38
N SER A 61 -11.10 9.23 0.77
CA SER A 61 -11.25 10.39 1.63
C SER A 61 -12.17 11.42 0.99
N ARG A 62 -13.13 11.90 1.79
CA ARG A 62 -14.02 13.00 1.41
C ARG A 62 -13.32 14.36 1.53
N ALA A 63 -12.05 14.38 1.91
CA ALA A 63 -11.21 15.56 2.04
C ALA A 63 -11.87 16.65 2.90
N ARG A 64 -12.40 16.25 4.06
CA ARG A 64 -13.07 17.14 5.02
C ARG A 64 -12.09 17.50 6.14
N ALA A 65 -12.36 18.58 6.88
CA ALA A 65 -11.59 18.90 8.09
C ALA A 65 -11.48 17.70 9.06
N ARG A 66 -12.60 17.00 9.27
CA ARG A 66 -12.65 15.77 10.07
C ARG A 66 -11.76 14.64 9.55
N SER A 67 -11.48 14.58 8.24
CA SER A 67 -10.52 13.62 7.68
C SER A 67 -9.12 13.88 8.20
N LEU A 68 -8.71 15.16 8.23
CA LEU A 68 -7.40 15.56 8.75
C LEU A 68 -7.28 15.33 10.25
N GLU A 69 -8.31 15.69 11.03
CA GLU A 69 -8.38 15.40 12.46
C GLU A 69 -8.25 13.90 12.74
N TYR A 70 -8.94 13.07 11.94
CA TYR A 70 -8.90 11.62 12.10
C TYR A 70 -7.52 11.05 11.78
N ILE A 71 -6.88 11.52 10.70
CA ILE A 71 -5.49 11.16 10.37
C ILE A 71 -4.56 11.51 11.54
N GLU A 72 -4.63 12.72 12.07
CA GLU A 72 -3.76 13.17 13.16
C GLU A 72 -3.95 12.33 14.43
N GLN A 73 -5.19 11.96 14.75
CA GLN A 73 -5.51 11.15 15.92
C GLN A 73 -5.05 9.70 15.76
N ASN A 74 -5.18 9.13 14.57
CA ASN A 74 -4.85 7.74 14.30
C ASN A 74 -3.37 7.50 14.00
N TYR A 75 -2.66 8.47 13.42
CA TYR A 75 -1.31 8.27 12.93
C TYR A 75 -0.30 8.15 14.08
N ASN A 76 0.02 6.91 14.44
CA ASN A 76 0.83 6.61 15.62
C ASN A 76 2.30 7.04 15.49
N GLU A 77 2.84 7.04 14.28
CA GLU A 77 4.24 7.40 14.03
C GLU A 77 4.46 8.92 13.84
N LYS A 78 3.44 9.76 14.12
CA LYS A 78 3.51 11.23 13.93
C LYS A 78 4.65 11.92 14.71
N GLU A 79 5.00 11.40 15.88
CA GLU A 79 6.11 11.92 16.70
C GLU A 79 7.50 11.54 16.12
N ILE A 80 7.55 10.54 15.24
CA ILE A 80 8.77 10.11 14.54
C ILE A 80 8.88 10.79 13.17
N CYS A 81 7.81 10.73 12.38
CA CYS A 81 7.72 11.31 11.05
C CYS A 81 6.44 12.15 10.97
N PRO A 82 6.53 13.49 10.80
CA PRO A 82 5.36 14.37 10.83
C PRO A 82 4.54 14.36 9.52
N TYR A 83 4.88 13.49 8.57
CA TYR A 83 4.21 13.39 7.27
C TYR A 83 3.30 12.16 7.23
N ALA A 84 2.09 12.31 6.71
CA ALA A 84 1.15 11.24 6.43
C ALA A 84 0.49 11.43 5.06
N LEU A 85 0.10 10.32 4.42
CA LEU A 85 -0.70 10.35 3.19
C LEU A 85 -2.21 10.39 3.50
N MET A 86 -2.89 11.36 2.91
CA MET A 86 -4.34 11.34 2.72
C MET A 86 -4.65 11.02 1.26
N VAL A 87 -5.33 9.91 1.01
CA VAL A 87 -5.77 9.52 -0.34
C VAL A 87 -7.25 9.89 -0.48
N TYR A 88 -7.56 10.76 -1.44
CA TYR A 88 -8.87 11.39 -1.56
C TYR A 88 -9.49 11.19 -2.95
N GLY A 89 -10.82 11.19 -2.96
CA GLY A 89 -11.64 11.02 -4.15
C GLY A 89 -12.74 9.98 -3.96
N VAL A 90 -13.34 9.58 -5.09
CA VAL A 90 -14.37 8.54 -5.15
C VAL A 90 -13.80 7.32 -5.85
N GLY A 91 -13.43 6.31 -5.08
CA GLY A 91 -12.97 5.01 -5.55
C GLY A 91 -14.10 4.01 -5.69
N ASP A 92 -13.75 2.73 -5.59
CA ASP A 92 -14.57 1.54 -5.88
C ASP A 92 -15.08 1.39 -7.32
N ASP A 93 -15.18 2.48 -8.09
CA ASP A 93 -15.54 2.49 -9.52
C ASP A 93 -14.62 3.40 -10.37
N GLY A 94 -13.55 3.97 -9.78
CA GLY A 94 -12.52 4.70 -10.51
C GLY A 94 -12.86 6.13 -10.93
N ALA A 95 -13.84 6.78 -10.28
CA ALA A 95 -14.24 8.15 -10.59
C ALA A 95 -13.17 9.20 -10.20
N GLY A 96 -12.35 8.91 -9.18
CA GLY A 96 -11.25 9.78 -8.76
C GLY A 96 -11.71 11.04 -8.00
N PRO A 97 -10.83 12.04 -7.83
CA PRO A 97 -11.16 13.26 -7.09
C PRO A 97 -12.02 14.23 -7.91
N GLY A 98 -13.18 14.61 -7.36
CA GLY A 98 -14.03 15.69 -7.87
C GLY A 98 -13.60 17.10 -7.43
N GLU A 99 -14.18 18.12 -8.08
CA GLU A 99 -13.95 19.55 -7.79
C GLU A 99 -14.16 19.88 -6.30
N GLU A 100 -15.16 19.27 -5.65
CA GLU A 100 -15.44 19.53 -4.25
C GLU A 100 -14.31 19.08 -3.31
N HIS A 101 -13.49 18.09 -3.69
CA HIS A 101 -12.34 17.68 -2.91
C HIS A 101 -11.24 18.74 -2.99
N ILE A 102 -10.98 19.24 -4.21
CA ILE A 102 -9.96 20.25 -4.45
C ILE A 102 -10.30 21.56 -3.75
N GLU A 103 -11.55 22.01 -3.87
CA GLU A 103 -12.05 23.23 -3.22
C GLU A 103 -11.96 23.13 -1.69
N ARG A 104 -12.34 21.99 -1.10
CA ARG A 104 -12.23 21.80 0.35
C ARG A 104 -10.79 21.84 0.82
N LEU A 105 -9.89 21.09 0.17
CA LEU A 105 -8.47 21.05 0.54
C LEU A 105 -7.80 22.40 0.40
N THR A 106 -8.15 23.16 -0.64
CA THR A 106 -7.65 24.52 -0.81
C THR A 106 -8.08 25.43 0.34
N ARG A 107 -9.32 25.29 0.84
CA ARG A 107 -9.83 26.10 1.96
C ARG A 107 -9.26 25.69 3.30
N ILE A 108 -9.09 24.39 3.55
CA ILE A 108 -8.59 23.86 4.83
C ILE A 108 -7.07 23.69 4.89
N ARG A 109 -6.37 24.09 3.83
CA ARG A 109 -4.92 23.88 3.62
C ARG A 109 -4.05 24.18 4.86
N ASN A 110 -4.35 25.29 5.53
CA ASN A 110 -3.56 25.79 6.65
C ASN A 110 -4.44 26.56 7.64
N ILE A 111 -5.46 25.89 8.19
CA ILE A 111 -6.32 26.46 9.23
C ILE A 111 -5.78 26.08 10.60
N ASP A 112 -5.73 27.04 11.52
CA ASP A 112 -5.35 26.79 12.91
C ASP A 112 -6.22 25.70 13.55
N GLY A 113 -5.58 24.71 14.17
CA GLY A 113 -6.24 23.56 14.79
C GLY A 113 -6.44 22.35 13.87
N LEU A 114 -6.01 22.43 12.61
CA LEU A 114 -5.91 21.28 11.71
C LEU A 114 -4.46 21.05 11.26
N PRO A 115 -4.08 19.80 10.94
CA PRO A 115 -2.83 19.51 10.26
C PRO A 115 -2.73 20.26 8.93
N HIS A 116 -1.52 20.72 8.60
CA HIS A 116 -1.24 21.30 7.29
C HIS A 116 -1.42 20.23 6.20
N VAL A 117 -2.13 20.58 5.12
CA VAL A 117 -2.36 19.65 4.01
C VAL A 117 -1.94 20.27 2.69
N ASP A 118 -1.21 19.51 1.88
CA ASP A 118 -0.73 19.93 0.56
C ASP A 118 -1.02 18.86 -0.49
N PHE A 119 -1.31 19.31 -1.71
CA PHE A 119 -1.33 18.42 -2.87
C PHE A 119 0.09 17.98 -3.19
N SER A 120 0.33 16.68 -3.13
CA SER A 120 1.63 16.11 -3.43
C SER A 120 1.51 14.76 -4.12
N ARG A 121 2.65 14.32 -4.66
CA ARG A 121 2.79 12.99 -5.23
C ARG A 121 3.27 12.02 -4.16
N VAL A 122 2.90 10.75 -4.31
CA VAL A 122 3.27 9.67 -3.38
C VAL A 122 4.78 9.46 -3.31
N ASP A 123 5.51 9.63 -4.41
CA ASP A 123 6.98 9.54 -4.44
C ASP A 123 7.66 10.64 -3.62
N LYS A 124 7.15 11.88 -3.68
CA LYS A 124 7.62 12.98 -2.84
C LYS A 124 7.39 12.70 -1.36
N PHE A 125 6.21 12.19 -1.00
CA PHE A 125 5.93 11.77 0.37
C PHE A 125 6.98 10.77 0.87
N PHE A 126 7.24 9.70 0.11
CA PHE A 126 8.23 8.70 0.53
C PHE A 126 9.64 9.27 0.60
N THR A 127 10.00 10.22 -0.26
CA THR A 127 11.29 10.93 -0.16
C THR A 127 11.44 11.64 1.20
N TYR A 128 10.38 12.28 1.70
CA TYR A 128 10.40 12.92 3.02
C TYR A 128 10.36 11.90 4.16
N ALA A 129 9.52 10.88 4.06
CA ALA A 129 9.39 9.85 5.09
C ALA A 129 10.67 9.01 5.26
N ASP A 130 11.39 8.73 4.18
CA ASP A 130 12.62 7.92 4.20
C ASP A 130 13.78 8.64 4.92
N ALA A 131 13.71 9.96 5.10
CA ALA A 131 14.66 10.69 5.96
C ALA A 131 14.58 10.24 7.43
N PHE A 132 13.45 9.70 7.87
CA PHE A 132 13.22 9.19 9.21
C PHE A 132 13.37 7.66 9.31
N ARG A 133 13.82 7.03 8.22
CA ARG A 133 13.81 5.58 8.04
C ARG A 133 14.33 4.82 9.25
N GLU A 134 15.50 5.19 9.77
CA GLU A 134 16.19 4.47 10.85
C GLU A 134 15.44 4.50 12.19
N SER A 135 14.62 5.52 12.41
CA SER A 135 13.83 5.68 13.63
C SER A 135 12.50 4.92 13.61
N LEU A 136 12.10 4.39 12.46
CA LEU A 136 10.82 3.69 12.30
C LEU A 136 10.85 2.27 12.88
N PRO A 137 9.70 1.72 13.30
CA PRO A 137 9.62 0.33 13.73
C PRO A 137 9.89 -0.63 12.56
N ILE A 138 10.48 -1.79 12.89
CA ILE A 138 10.59 -2.92 11.96
C ILE A 138 9.43 -3.87 12.22
N ILE A 139 8.74 -4.26 11.15
CA ILE A 139 7.77 -5.35 11.19
C ILE A 139 8.30 -6.46 10.28
N SER A 140 8.59 -7.61 10.86
CA SER A 140 9.18 -8.74 10.14
C SER A 140 8.12 -9.79 9.80
N GLY A 141 8.24 -10.38 8.61
CA GLY A 141 7.41 -11.52 8.19
C GLY A 141 6.20 -11.11 7.35
N GLU A 142 5.13 -11.90 7.43
CA GLU A 142 3.93 -11.73 6.62
C GLU A 142 2.97 -10.73 7.26
N LEU A 143 2.41 -9.84 6.44
CA LEU A 143 1.32 -8.96 6.85
C LEU A 143 0.01 -9.68 6.51
N TYR A 144 -0.54 -10.35 7.52
CA TYR A 144 -1.76 -11.14 7.38
C TYR A 144 -3.00 -10.24 7.35
N PHE A 145 -3.84 -10.44 6.33
CA PHE A 145 -5.11 -9.75 6.19
C PHE A 145 -6.27 -10.63 6.66
N GLU A 146 -6.95 -10.21 7.72
CA GLU A 146 -7.91 -11.05 8.46
C GLU A 146 -9.31 -11.11 7.84
N ALA A 147 -9.49 -10.52 6.66
CA ALA A 147 -10.75 -10.54 5.93
C ALA A 147 -10.59 -11.17 4.55
N HIS A 148 -11.74 -11.48 3.94
CA HIS A 148 -11.84 -11.95 2.56
C HIS A 148 -11.08 -13.24 2.25
N GLN A 149 -10.86 -14.14 3.24
CA GLN A 149 -10.22 -15.43 3.00
C GLN A 149 -10.99 -16.30 1.98
N GLY A 150 -12.30 -16.05 1.80
CA GLY A 150 -13.10 -16.71 0.75
C GLY A 150 -12.57 -16.48 -0.67
N CYS A 151 -11.77 -15.43 -0.90
CA CYS A 151 -11.12 -15.18 -2.19
C CYS A 151 -10.09 -16.26 -2.57
N PHE A 152 -9.58 -17.05 -1.60
CA PHE A 152 -8.65 -18.13 -1.87
C PHE A 152 -9.30 -19.33 -2.57
N THR A 153 -10.57 -19.62 -2.28
CA THR A 153 -11.25 -20.85 -2.76
C THR A 153 -12.40 -20.60 -3.74
N SER A 154 -13.03 -19.41 -3.70
CA SER A 154 -14.02 -18.98 -4.70
C SER A 154 -13.45 -19.05 -6.12
N GLU A 155 -14.27 -19.18 -7.16
CA GLU A 155 -13.81 -19.22 -8.56
C GLU A 155 -12.69 -20.25 -8.82
N SER A 156 -12.82 -21.45 -8.24
CA SER A 156 -11.77 -22.49 -8.26
C SER A 156 -11.43 -22.95 -9.68
N ALA A 157 -12.41 -23.05 -10.58
CA ALA A 157 -12.19 -23.38 -11.99
C ALA A 157 -11.28 -22.34 -12.66
N THR A 158 -11.56 -21.05 -12.48
CA THR A 158 -10.73 -19.94 -12.98
C THR A 158 -9.31 -20.01 -12.42
N LYS A 159 -9.15 -20.28 -11.12
CA LYS A 159 -7.83 -20.44 -10.50
C LYS A 159 -7.05 -21.63 -11.06
N ALA A 160 -7.72 -22.76 -11.30
CA ALA A 160 -7.12 -23.94 -11.92
C ALA A 160 -6.69 -23.66 -13.37
N HIS A 161 -7.50 -22.94 -14.14
CA HIS A 161 -7.15 -22.51 -15.48
C HIS A 161 -5.98 -21.53 -15.48
N ASN A 162 -5.93 -20.57 -14.54
CA ASN A 162 -4.79 -19.66 -14.37
C ASN A 162 -3.50 -20.44 -14.11
N ARG A 163 -3.50 -21.42 -13.19
CA ARG A 163 -2.30 -22.22 -12.91
C ARG A 163 -1.85 -23.08 -14.10
N ASN A 164 -2.79 -23.64 -14.85
CA ASN A 164 -2.47 -24.35 -16.09
C ASN A 164 -1.87 -23.41 -17.15
N MET A 165 -2.38 -22.18 -17.25
CA MET A 165 -1.87 -21.17 -18.18
C MET A 165 -0.47 -20.70 -17.80
N GLU A 166 -0.21 -20.45 -16.51
CA GLU A 166 1.13 -20.12 -15.98
C GLU A 166 2.17 -21.17 -16.40
N ASN A 167 1.88 -22.47 -16.21
CA ASN A 167 2.78 -23.55 -16.60
C ASN A 167 3.00 -23.59 -18.12
N LYS A 168 1.93 -23.47 -18.91
CA LYS A 168 2.02 -23.49 -20.38
C LYS A 168 2.81 -22.31 -20.94
N LEU A 169 2.64 -21.12 -20.36
CA LEU A 169 3.37 -19.93 -20.78
C LEU A 169 4.87 -20.07 -20.47
N HIS A 170 5.20 -20.54 -19.26
CA HIS A 170 6.57 -20.85 -18.88
C HIS A 170 7.22 -21.84 -19.84
N ASP A 171 6.54 -22.95 -20.16
CA ASP A 171 7.08 -23.97 -21.06
C ASP A 171 7.27 -23.41 -22.48
N ALA A 172 6.31 -22.63 -22.98
CA ALA A 172 6.42 -21.99 -24.28
C ALA A 172 7.61 -21.02 -24.36
N GLU A 173 7.83 -20.18 -23.35
CA GLU A 173 8.97 -19.28 -23.26
C GLU A 173 10.30 -20.05 -23.21
N PHE A 174 10.36 -21.12 -22.41
CA PHE A 174 11.53 -21.98 -22.29
C PHE A 174 11.89 -22.65 -23.62
N PHE A 175 10.93 -23.29 -24.29
CA PHE A 175 11.17 -23.96 -25.56
C PHE A 175 11.56 -22.96 -26.66
N THR A 176 10.87 -21.82 -26.76
CA THR A 176 11.16 -20.79 -27.77
C THR A 176 12.57 -20.23 -27.60
N THR A 177 13.00 -19.97 -26.36
CA THR A 177 14.34 -19.47 -26.06
C THR A 177 15.42 -20.48 -26.46
N ILE A 178 15.19 -21.76 -26.19
CA ILE A 178 16.12 -22.82 -26.56
C ILE A 178 16.23 -22.96 -28.08
N THR A 179 15.10 -22.99 -28.80
CA THR A 179 15.10 -23.15 -30.26
C THR A 179 15.73 -21.96 -30.99
N ASN A 180 15.50 -20.73 -30.51
CA ASN A 180 16.08 -19.52 -31.13
C ASN A 180 17.59 -19.40 -30.94
N ASN A 181 18.16 -20.07 -29.93
CA ASN A 181 19.60 -20.09 -29.68
C ASN A 181 20.32 -21.25 -30.40
N MET A 182 19.59 -22.17 -31.07
CA MET A 182 20.16 -23.25 -31.88
C MET A 182 20.29 -22.94 -33.37
N THR A 183 19.70 -21.84 -33.83
CA THR A 183 19.85 -21.27 -35.18
C THR A 183 20.85 -20.12 -35.16
#